data_AF-A0A149VGM0-F1
#
_entry.id   AF-A0A149VGM0-F1
#
_cell.length_a   1.000
_cell.length_b   1.000
_cell.length_c   1.000
_cell.angle_alpha   90.00
_cell.angle_beta   90.00
_cell.angle_gamma   90.00
#
_symmetry.space_group_name_H-M   'P 1'
#
loop_
_entity.id
_entity.type
_entity.pdbx_description
1 polymer ?
#
loop_
_entity_poly.entity_id
_entity_poly.type
_entity_poly.pdbx_seq_one_letter_code
_entity_poly.pdbx_strand_id
1 'polypeptide(L)'
;YNFHFSLRGGNQPGVQIDTLLGLCLLVAIGSGLVIHIKPLWPDLILFRPFGARPRAWVDAHLIAGVLFLPFIAFMGYTGTAIHARALLPAEPFFRAHTAAPHKKEKTAPKGRVLQAGPLPPPLTPLIAQARDILRSPDGNLVLFTPDEVHIFKSDAFGPFLTRDHVDFNRKDGHFLRSVTQSPPAVATMQLVRGLHYARYAPLPLRWLYFLSGLAATALAASGLVVFLMKRRRSSGEQFFFRMAEALTMTTVVGFPTATLGVFWANRCLPTALSGRAMMEIDLFFIVWGLCAAHALLLSLTRHGASGWRQQLGVLAGAGCGLPVLDLASRSHAWGQGANVFMAVDTLAFLTGLIALCALLKLRKPAA
;
A
#
# COMPACT_ATOMS: atom_id res chain seq x y z
N TYR A 1 -0.35 6.49 -6.72
CA TYR A 1 0.63 5.39 -6.71
C TYR A 1 2.02 5.82 -6.24
N ASN A 2 2.53 6.98 -6.67
CA ASN A 2 3.90 7.43 -6.33
C ASN A 2 4.24 7.50 -4.83
N PHE A 3 3.27 7.70 -3.93
CA PHE A 3 3.59 7.68 -2.50
C PHE A 3 4.04 6.30 -2.00
N HIS A 4 3.48 5.20 -2.50
CA HIS A 4 3.70 3.86 -1.97
C HIS A 4 5.15 3.38 -2.11
N PHE A 5 5.79 3.63 -3.25
CA PHE A 5 7.15 3.13 -3.53
C PHE A 5 8.20 4.25 -3.60
N SER A 6 7.79 5.52 -3.68
CA SER A 6 8.73 6.64 -3.79
C SER A 6 8.45 7.79 -2.83
N LEU A 7 7.49 7.66 -1.91
CA LEU A 7 7.13 8.69 -0.91
C LEU A 7 6.89 10.09 -1.52
N ARG A 8 6.61 10.16 -2.83
CA ARG A 8 6.63 11.39 -3.66
C ARG A 8 7.98 12.14 -3.67
N GLY A 9 9.08 11.58 -3.16
CA GLY A 9 10.42 12.16 -3.16
C GLY A 9 11.16 12.10 -4.51
N GLY A 10 10.47 11.83 -5.62
CA GLY A 10 11.09 11.63 -6.93
C GLY A 10 11.67 10.22 -7.13
N ASN A 11 12.45 10.04 -8.19
CA ASN A 11 12.79 8.69 -8.70
C ASN A 11 13.79 7.90 -7.82
N GLN A 12 14.54 8.53 -6.93
CA GLN A 12 15.64 7.87 -6.22
C GLN A 12 15.54 7.94 -4.69
N PRO A 13 15.47 9.12 -4.03
CA PRO A 13 15.64 9.15 -2.58
C PRO A 13 14.47 8.52 -1.84
N GLY A 14 13.24 8.72 -2.31
CA GLY A 14 12.07 8.09 -1.68
C GLY A 14 12.03 6.58 -1.88
N VAL A 15 12.49 6.07 -3.02
CA VAL A 15 12.62 4.61 -3.28
C VAL A 15 13.67 4.01 -2.37
N GLN A 16 14.79 4.70 -2.16
CA GLN A 16 15.85 4.26 -1.25
C GLN A 16 15.38 4.17 0.20
N ILE A 17 14.68 5.20 0.68
CA ILE A 17 14.12 5.22 2.03
C ILE A 17 13.12 4.08 2.21
N ASP A 18 12.17 3.93 1.29
CA ASP A 18 11.16 2.87 1.37
C ASP A 18 11.80 1.47 1.38
N THR A 19 12.75 1.23 0.48
CA THR A 19 13.45 -0.06 0.39
C THR A 19 14.31 -0.33 1.63
N LEU A 20 14.92 0.69 2.23
CA LEU A 20 15.65 0.57 3.50
C LEU A 20 14.70 0.20 4.65
N LEU A 21 13.52 0.84 4.72
CA LEU A 21 12.51 0.50 5.72
C LEU A 21 11.98 -0.94 5.53
N GLY A 22 11.81 -1.38 4.29
CA GLY A 22 11.49 -2.77 3.96
C GLY A 22 12.56 -3.74 4.45
N LEU A 23 13.85 -3.42 4.26
CA LEU A 23 14.95 -4.21 4.79
C LEU A 23 14.95 -4.25 6.33
N CYS A 24 14.72 -3.12 6.99
CA CYS A 24 14.59 -3.06 8.45
C CYS A 24 13.43 -3.93 8.95
N LEU A 25 12.29 -3.95 8.26
CA LEU A 25 11.15 -4.81 8.57
C LEU A 25 11.54 -6.30 8.46
N LEU A 26 12.26 -6.70 7.41
CA LEU A 26 12.73 -8.07 7.25
C LEU A 26 13.70 -8.50 8.36
N VAL A 27 14.61 -7.60 8.75
CA VAL A 27 15.52 -7.85 9.89
C VAL A 27 14.73 -7.97 11.20
N ALA A 28 13.74 -7.10 11.43
CA ALA A 28 12.88 -7.17 12.61
C ALA A 28 12.06 -8.47 12.66
N ILE A 29 11.52 -8.93 11.53
CA ILE A 29 10.81 -10.21 11.43
C ILE A 29 11.76 -11.38 11.67
N GLY A 30 12.93 -11.39 11.02
CA GLY A 30 13.90 -12.47 11.16
C GLY A 30 14.43 -12.59 12.59
N SER A 31 14.83 -11.47 13.19
CA SER A 31 15.26 -11.44 14.60
C SER A 31 14.13 -11.82 15.55
N GLY A 32 12.92 -11.30 15.35
CA GLY A 32 11.75 -11.65 16.14
C GLY A 32 11.44 -13.14 16.09
N LEU A 33 11.50 -13.75 14.90
CA LEU A 33 11.33 -15.19 14.73
C LEU A 33 12.40 -15.97 15.50
N VAL A 34 13.68 -15.62 15.35
CA VAL A 34 14.79 -16.28 16.06
C VAL A 34 14.65 -16.18 17.58
N ILE A 35 14.27 -15.02 18.10
CA ILE A 35 14.10 -14.79 19.54
C ILE A 35 12.90 -15.56 20.09
N HIS A 36 11.79 -15.59 19.35
CA HIS A 36 10.51 -16.12 19.85
C HIS A 36 10.21 -17.56 19.42
N ILE A 37 10.97 -18.18 18.52
CA ILE A 37 10.69 -19.55 18.04
C ILE A 37 10.67 -20.59 19.16
N LYS A 38 11.52 -20.45 20.18
CA LYS A 38 11.57 -21.36 21.33
C LYS A 38 10.36 -21.20 22.26
N PRO A 39 10.01 -19.98 22.74
CA PRO A 39 8.78 -19.77 23.51
C PRO A 39 7.48 -20.07 22.75
N LEU A 40 7.46 -19.87 21.42
CA LEU A 40 6.25 -19.98 20.62
C LEU A 40 5.67 -21.41 20.60
N TRP A 41 6.53 -22.43 20.65
CA TRP A 41 6.12 -23.83 20.49
C TRP A 41 5.14 -24.32 21.59
N PRO A 42 5.42 -24.14 22.90
CA PRO A 42 4.47 -24.51 23.94
C PRO A 42 3.20 -23.63 23.95
N ASP A 43 3.33 -22.35 23.61
CA ASP A 43 2.22 -21.38 23.66
C ASP A 43 1.21 -21.57 22.51
N LEU A 44 1.66 -22.05 21.33
CA LEU A 44 0.78 -22.43 20.22
C LEU A 44 -0.14 -23.62 20.54
N ILE A 45 0.34 -24.54 21.37
CA ILE A 45 -0.37 -25.80 21.70
C ILE A 45 -1.42 -25.56 22.79
N LEU A 46 -1.27 -24.52 23.62
CA LEU A 46 -2.10 -24.27 24.79
C LEU A 46 -3.00 -23.04 24.62
N PHE A 47 -3.87 -23.05 23.62
CA PHE A 47 -4.88 -22.01 23.46
C PHE A 47 -5.87 -22.01 24.64
N ARG A 48 -5.92 -20.92 25.42
CA ARG A 48 -6.81 -20.77 26.59
C ARG A 48 -7.77 -19.59 26.41
N PRO A 49 -8.85 -19.74 25.60
CA PRO A 49 -9.74 -18.64 25.23
C PRO A 49 -10.52 -18.00 26.40
N PHE A 50 -10.60 -18.66 27.56
CA PHE A 50 -11.38 -18.22 28.71
C PHE A 50 -10.56 -17.65 29.89
N GLY A 51 -9.29 -17.26 29.65
CA GLY A 51 -8.43 -16.64 30.65
C GLY A 51 -8.77 -15.17 30.97
N ALA A 52 -8.10 -14.59 31.96
CA ALA A 52 -8.26 -13.17 32.33
C ALA A 52 -8.02 -12.23 31.13
N ARG A 53 -8.88 -11.21 30.95
CA ARG A 53 -8.95 -10.32 29.76
C ARG A 53 -7.60 -9.79 29.23
N PRO A 54 -6.63 -9.36 30.07
CA PRO A 54 -5.34 -8.89 29.56
C PRO A 54 -4.51 -10.00 28.91
N ARG A 55 -4.63 -11.24 29.39
CA ARG A 55 -3.87 -12.39 28.89
C ARG A 55 -4.48 -12.95 27.61
N ALA A 56 -5.81 -13.04 27.55
CA ALA A 56 -6.53 -13.42 26.32
C ALA A 56 -6.24 -12.47 25.14
N TRP A 57 -6.04 -11.16 25.39
CA TRP A 57 -5.66 -10.20 24.35
C TRP A 57 -4.25 -10.45 23.81
N VAL A 58 -3.30 -10.79 24.68
CA VAL A 58 -1.93 -11.14 24.28
C VAL A 58 -1.92 -12.43 23.48
N ASP A 59 -2.69 -13.45 23.90
CA ASP A 59 -2.81 -14.72 23.17
C ASP A 59 -3.43 -14.51 21.78
N ALA A 60 -4.48 -13.69 21.67
CA ALA A 60 -5.09 -13.34 20.39
C ALA A 60 -4.10 -12.59 19.47
N HIS A 61 -3.33 -11.65 20.03
CA HIS A 61 -2.27 -10.96 19.28
C HIS A 61 -1.19 -11.92 18.80
N LEU A 62 -0.79 -12.89 19.62
CA LEU A 62 0.20 -13.90 19.25
C LEU A 62 -0.31 -14.79 18.10
N ILE A 63 -1.54 -15.28 18.19
CA ILE A 63 -2.15 -16.14 17.16
C ILE A 63 -2.30 -15.36 15.85
N ALA A 64 -2.81 -14.12 15.91
CA ALA A 64 -2.87 -13.26 14.74
C ALA A 64 -1.47 -13.01 14.16
N GLY A 65 -0.47 -12.82 15.03
CA GLY A 65 0.92 -12.68 14.65
C GLY A 65 1.42 -13.86 13.84
N VAL A 66 1.27 -15.09 14.35
CA VAL A 66 1.69 -16.31 13.64
C VAL A 66 0.92 -16.51 12.35
N LEU A 67 -0.41 -16.32 12.36
CA LEU A 67 -1.27 -16.52 11.21
C LEU A 67 -0.93 -15.59 10.05
N PHE A 68 -0.66 -14.31 10.33
CA PHE A 68 -0.39 -13.30 9.30
C PHE A 68 1.10 -13.06 9.05
N LEU A 69 2.00 -13.66 9.84
CA LEU A 69 3.45 -13.58 9.61
C LEU A 69 3.86 -13.94 8.18
N PRO A 70 3.33 -15.00 7.54
CA PRO A 70 3.69 -15.31 6.17
C PRO A 70 3.37 -14.17 5.21
N PHE A 71 2.21 -13.52 5.38
CA PHE A 71 1.81 -12.39 4.56
C PHE A 71 2.71 -11.16 4.78
N ILE A 72 3.04 -10.84 6.04
CA ILE A 72 3.91 -9.70 6.38
C ILE A 72 5.32 -9.93 5.81
N ALA A 73 5.89 -11.12 6.03
CA ALA A 73 7.20 -11.50 5.52
C ALA A 73 7.23 -11.50 3.99
N PHE A 74 6.19 -12.05 3.36
CA PHE A 74 6.04 -12.11 1.92
C PHE A 74 5.97 -10.71 1.29
N MET A 75 5.10 -9.82 1.81
CA MET A 75 4.94 -8.47 1.28
C MET A 75 6.18 -7.60 1.55
N GLY A 76 6.80 -7.73 2.72
CA GLY A 76 8.05 -7.06 3.05
C GLY A 76 9.21 -7.51 2.17
N TYR A 77 9.31 -8.83 1.90
CA TYR A 77 10.34 -9.39 1.03
C TYR A 77 10.18 -8.92 -0.41
N THR A 78 8.98 -9.10 -0.97
CA THR A 78 8.72 -8.78 -2.37
C THR A 78 8.84 -7.27 -2.64
N GLY A 79 8.36 -6.41 -1.75
CA GLY A 79 8.54 -4.95 -1.87
C GLY A 79 10.02 -4.55 -1.89
N THR A 80 10.81 -5.10 -0.95
CA THR A 80 12.26 -4.86 -0.88
C THR A 80 12.99 -5.42 -2.10
N ALA A 81 12.64 -6.63 -2.56
CA ALA A 81 13.29 -7.30 -3.67
C ALA A 81 13.08 -6.57 -5.01
N ILE A 82 11.88 -6.00 -5.24
CA ILE A 82 11.56 -5.24 -6.46
C ILE A 82 12.47 -4.02 -6.61
N HIS A 83 12.82 -3.38 -5.49
CA HIS A 83 13.61 -2.15 -5.44
C HIS A 83 15.03 -2.36 -4.89
N ALA A 84 15.51 -3.60 -4.74
CA ALA A 84 16.81 -3.89 -4.13
C ALA A 84 18.00 -3.16 -4.79
N ARG A 85 17.91 -2.90 -6.11
CA ARG A 85 18.90 -2.12 -6.87
C ARG A 85 18.96 -0.64 -6.49
N ALA A 86 17.99 -0.13 -5.72
CA ALA A 86 18.01 1.24 -5.22
C ALA A 86 18.98 1.40 -4.04
N LEU A 87 19.18 0.36 -3.22
CA LEU A 87 20.16 0.39 -2.11
C LEU A 87 21.59 0.13 -2.58
N LEU A 88 21.77 -0.77 -3.54
CA LEU A 88 23.09 -1.12 -4.06
C LEU A 88 23.53 -0.06 -5.08
N PRO A 89 24.78 0.42 -5.04
CA PRO A 89 25.30 1.30 -6.08
C PRO A 89 25.15 0.63 -7.45
N ALA A 90 24.78 1.42 -8.46
CA ALA A 90 24.49 0.92 -9.81
C ALA A 90 25.69 0.24 -10.50
N GLU A 91 26.90 0.41 -9.95
CA GLU A 91 28.09 -0.27 -10.43
C GLU A 91 28.26 -1.62 -9.72
N PRO A 92 28.32 -2.74 -10.45
CA PRO A 92 28.58 -4.03 -9.84
C PRO A 92 29.97 -4.05 -9.20
N PHE A 93 30.05 -4.52 -7.94
CA PHE A 93 31.34 -4.75 -7.24
C PHE A 93 32.27 -5.68 -8.01
N PHE A 94 31.71 -6.53 -8.88
CA PHE A 94 32.47 -7.34 -9.84
C PHE A 94 32.03 -6.97 -11.25
N ARG A 95 32.90 -6.26 -11.96
CA ARG A 95 32.76 -6.02 -13.40
C ARG A 95 32.97 -7.36 -14.11
N ALA A 96 31.89 -8.07 -14.44
CA ALA A 96 31.99 -9.21 -15.34
C ALA A 96 32.53 -8.70 -16.69
N HIS A 97 33.70 -9.17 -17.09
CA HIS A 97 34.41 -8.77 -18.31
C HIS A 97 33.66 -9.06 -19.63
N THR A 98 32.39 -9.47 -19.58
CA THR A 98 31.56 -9.81 -20.74
C THR A 98 30.26 -9.00 -20.84
N ALA A 99 30.00 -8.06 -19.92
CA ALA A 99 28.83 -7.20 -20.04
C ALA A 99 29.07 -6.13 -21.11
N ALA A 100 28.53 -6.37 -22.31
CA ALA A 100 28.34 -5.34 -23.32
C ALA A 100 27.73 -4.08 -22.67
N PRO A 101 28.15 -2.87 -23.05
CA PRO A 101 27.74 -1.64 -22.37
C PRO A 101 26.21 -1.59 -22.32
N HIS A 102 25.67 -1.55 -21.11
CA HIS A 102 24.26 -1.25 -20.88
C HIS A 102 23.95 0.05 -21.64
N LYS A 103 23.19 -0.07 -22.74
CA LYS A 103 22.55 1.08 -23.37
C LYS A 103 21.77 1.76 -22.26
N LYS A 104 22.24 2.93 -21.82
CA LYS A 104 21.44 3.85 -21.00
C LYS A 104 20.08 3.90 -21.66
N GLU A 105 19.07 3.41 -20.96
CA GLU A 105 17.68 3.56 -21.36
C GLU A 105 17.50 5.07 -21.52
N LYS A 106 17.44 5.50 -22.79
CA LYS A 106 17.42 6.92 -23.12
C LYS A 106 16.23 7.49 -22.38
N THR A 107 16.50 8.50 -21.55
CA THR A 107 15.51 9.36 -20.92
C THR A 107 14.37 9.56 -21.90
N ALA A 108 13.14 9.22 -21.49
CA ALA A 108 11.96 9.34 -22.33
C ALA A 108 12.03 10.69 -23.07
N PRO A 109 12.03 10.70 -24.42
CA PRO A 109 12.16 11.95 -25.15
C PRO A 109 11.02 12.87 -24.70
N LYS A 110 11.37 14.11 -24.32
CA LYS A 110 10.42 15.18 -24.01
C LYS A 110 9.30 15.12 -25.05
N GLY A 111 8.06 15.00 -24.57
CA GLY A 111 6.86 14.70 -25.36
C GLY A 111 6.85 15.46 -26.68
N ARG A 112 7.34 14.80 -27.72
CA ARG A 112 7.13 15.23 -29.10
C ARG A 112 5.72 14.75 -29.39
N VAL A 113 4.80 15.67 -29.64
CA VAL A 113 3.51 15.33 -30.23
C VAL A 113 3.85 14.52 -31.47
N LEU A 114 3.61 13.22 -31.43
CA LEU A 114 3.78 12.37 -32.59
C LEU A 114 2.80 12.96 -33.61
N GLN A 115 3.33 13.56 -34.68
CA GLN A 115 2.55 13.84 -35.88
C GLN A 115 1.71 12.59 -36.15
N ALA A 116 0.42 12.76 -36.39
CA ALA A 116 -0.47 11.65 -36.70
C ALA A 116 0.15 10.90 -37.89
N GLY A 117 0.84 9.80 -37.58
CA GLY A 117 1.38 8.91 -38.59
C GLY A 117 0.24 8.33 -39.42
N PRO A 118 0.55 7.59 -40.49
CA PRO A 118 -0.48 6.91 -41.29
C PRO A 118 -1.50 6.20 -40.39
N LEU A 119 -2.75 6.21 -40.84
CA LEU A 119 -3.89 5.64 -40.11
C LEU A 119 -3.48 4.23 -39.62
N PRO A 120 -3.56 3.94 -38.32
CA PRO A 120 -3.13 2.65 -37.82
C PRO A 120 -3.97 1.54 -38.47
N PRO A 121 -3.38 0.35 -38.72
CA PRO A 121 -4.11 -0.80 -39.21
C PRO A 121 -5.28 -1.12 -38.26
N PRO A 122 -6.34 -1.78 -38.75
CA PRO A 122 -7.47 -2.16 -37.93
C PRO A 122 -6.99 -2.92 -36.68
N LEU A 123 -7.23 -2.39 -35.49
CA LEU A 123 -6.69 -2.96 -34.25
C LEU A 123 -7.38 -4.26 -33.84
N THR A 124 -8.66 -4.41 -34.17
CA THR A 124 -9.46 -5.60 -33.82
C THR A 124 -8.81 -6.91 -34.29
N PRO A 125 -8.40 -7.08 -35.56
CA PRO A 125 -7.72 -8.30 -36.00
C PRO A 125 -6.35 -8.48 -35.36
N LEU A 126 -5.58 -7.41 -35.14
CA LEU A 126 -4.28 -7.50 -34.46
C LEU A 126 -4.42 -7.97 -33.02
N ILE A 127 -5.40 -7.43 -32.30
CA ILE A 127 -5.73 -7.84 -30.94
C ILE A 127 -6.17 -9.29 -30.92
N ALA A 128 -7.03 -9.73 -31.84
CA ALA A 128 -7.46 -11.13 -31.94
C ALA A 128 -6.26 -12.06 -32.17
N GLN A 129 -5.40 -11.73 -33.14
CA GLN A 129 -4.19 -12.51 -33.42
C GLN A 129 -3.22 -12.55 -32.22
N ALA A 130 -3.04 -11.41 -31.54
CA ALA A 130 -2.22 -11.35 -30.33
C ALA A 130 -2.81 -12.17 -29.18
N ARG A 131 -4.14 -12.20 -29.01
CA ARG A 131 -4.82 -13.03 -28.01
C ARG A 131 -4.53 -14.51 -28.23
N ASP A 132 -4.56 -14.96 -29.47
CA ASP A 132 -4.29 -16.35 -29.82
C ASP A 132 -2.83 -16.72 -29.56
N ILE A 133 -1.90 -15.86 -30.01
CA ILE A 133 -0.44 -16.09 -29.85
C ILE A 133 -0.03 -16.04 -28.36
N LEU A 134 -0.52 -15.06 -27.60
CA LEU A 134 -0.18 -14.86 -26.18
C LEU A 134 -1.02 -15.72 -25.23
N ARG A 135 -2.06 -16.39 -25.76
CA ARG A 135 -3.09 -17.12 -25.03
C ARG A 135 -3.73 -16.29 -23.92
N SER A 136 -3.96 -15.00 -24.17
CA SER A 136 -4.44 -14.04 -23.16
C SER A 136 -5.76 -13.43 -23.63
N PRO A 137 -6.92 -13.93 -23.15
CA PRO A 137 -8.22 -13.48 -23.65
C PRO A 137 -8.60 -12.06 -23.18
N ASP A 138 -8.04 -11.61 -22.06
CA ASP A 138 -8.41 -10.36 -21.38
C ASP A 138 -7.61 -9.13 -21.85
N GLY A 139 -7.91 -7.96 -21.27
CA GLY A 139 -7.38 -6.65 -21.64
C GLY A 139 -5.86 -6.61 -21.87
N ASN A 140 -5.47 -6.22 -23.09
CA ASN A 140 -4.10 -6.09 -23.53
C ASN A 140 -3.67 -4.62 -23.52
N LEU A 141 -2.42 -4.36 -23.12
CA LEU A 141 -1.83 -3.03 -23.31
C LEU A 141 -1.32 -2.92 -24.74
N VAL A 142 -1.77 -1.88 -25.46
CA VAL A 142 -1.30 -1.59 -26.81
C VAL A 142 -0.37 -0.36 -26.76
N LEU A 143 0.86 -0.54 -27.24
CA LEU A 143 1.85 0.53 -27.34
C LEU A 143 2.14 0.82 -28.81
N PHE A 144 2.04 2.10 -29.18
CA PHE A 144 2.36 2.56 -30.53
C PHE A 144 3.76 3.19 -30.54
N THR A 145 4.65 2.64 -31.34
CA THR A 145 5.92 3.27 -31.71
C THR A 145 5.81 3.83 -33.14
N PRO A 146 6.77 4.63 -33.62
CA PRO A 146 6.69 5.19 -34.98
C PRO A 146 6.53 4.14 -36.08
N ASP A 147 7.09 2.94 -35.89
CA ASP A 147 7.15 1.88 -36.90
C ASP A 147 6.37 0.60 -36.51
N GLU A 148 6.09 0.39 -35.22
CA GLU A 148 5.51 -0.87 -34.73
C GLU A 148 4.31 -0.63 -33.79
N VAL A 149 3.47 -1.66 -33.69
CA VAL A 149 2.38 -1.79 -32.71
C VAL A 149 2.70 -2.99 -31.83
N HIS A 150 2.96 -2.74 -30.55
CA HIS A 150 3.23 -3.78 -29.58
C HIS A 150 1.96 -4.09 -28.79
N ILE A 151 1.51 -5.34 -28.81
CA ILE A 151 0.37 -5.80 -28.02
C ILE A 151 0.91 -6.69 -26.90
N PHE A 152 0.86 -6.20 -25.67
CA PHE A 152 1.33 -6.91 -24.49
C PHE A 152 0.27 -7.83 -23.91
N LYS A 153 0.75 -8.94 -23.36
CA LYS A 153 -0.04 -9.89 -22.58
C LYS A 153 -0.66 -9.20 -21.37
N SER A 154 -1.88 -9.58 -21.02
CA SER A 154 -2.57 -9.00 -19.88
C SER A 154 -1.84 -9.28 -18.56
N ASP A 155 -1.62 -8.24 -17.75
CA ASP A 155 -1.09 -8.36 -16.39
C ASP A 155 -2.02 -9.13 -15.45
N ALA A 156 -3.30 -9.29 -15.83
CA ALA A 156 -4.29 -10.05 -15.07
C ALA A 156 -4.28 -11.55 -15.41
N PHE A 157 -3.52 -11.98 -16.42
CA PHE A 157 -3.54 -13.35 -16.91
C PHE A 157 -3.06 -14.38 -15.88
N GLY A 158 -2.09 -14.03 -15.04
CA GLY A 158 -1.53 -14.96 -14.08
C GLY A 158 -0.55 -14.32 -13.09
N PRO A 159 0.05 -15.13 -12.21
CA PRO A 159 0.90 -14.65 -11.11
C PRO A 159 2.25 -14.08 -11.56
N PHE A 160 2.58 -14.20 -12.85
CA PHE A 160 3.77 -13.61 -13.44
C PHE A 160 3.39 -12.29 -14.11
N LEU A 161 3.98 -11.19 -13.62
CA LEU A 161 3.87 -9.90 -14.30
C LEU A 161 4.86 -9.85 -15.47
N THR A 162 4.47 -10.43 -16.60
CA THR A 162 5.34 -10.54 -17.78
C THR A 162 5.32 -9.25 -18.61
N ARG A 163 6.25 -9.17 -19.56
CA ARG A 163 6.24 -8.16 -20.63
C ARG A 163 6.15 -8.84 -21.98
N ASP A 164 5.51 -10.00 -22.00
CA ASP A 164 5.33 -10.77 -23.22
C ASP A 164 4.48 -9.97 -24.18
N HIS A 165 4.90 -9.88 -25.43
CA HIS A 165 4.20 -9.09 -26.41
C HIS A 165 4.36 -9.64 -27.82
N VAL A 166 3.44 -9.23 -28.68
CA VAL A 166 3.49 -9.48 -30.11
C VAL A 166 3.67 -8.13 -30.81
N ASP A 167 4.60 -8.11 -31.75
CA ASP A 167 4.94 -6.94 -32.55
C ASP A 167 4.29 -7.04 -33.92
N PHE A 168 3.62 -5.96 -34.33
CA PHE A 168 3.04 -5.81 -35.65
C PHE A 168 3.63 -4.57 -36.33
N ASN A 169 3.73 -4.60 -37.64
CA ASN A 169 4.13 -3.43 -38.41
C ASN A 169 3.00 -2.39 -38.38
N ARG A 170 3.35 -1.13 -38.14
CA ARG A 170 2.37 -0.04 -38.02
C ARG A 170 1.76 0.40 -39.35
N LYS A 171 2.36 0.10 -40.50
CA LYS A 171 1.86 0.55 -41.82
C LYS A 171 0.80 -0.37 -42.39
N ASP A 172 0.99 -1.68 -42.25
CA ASP A 172 0.17 -2.71 -42.91
C ASP A 172 -0.36 -3.77 -41.93
N GLY A 173 0.05 -3.76 -40.67
CA GLY A 173 -0.46 -4.65 -39.62
C GLY A 173 0.09 -6.08 -39.70
N HIS A 174 1.11 -6.37 -40.51
CA HIS A 174 1.64 -7.73 -40.56
C HIS A 174 2.38 -8.11 -39.27
N PHE A 175 2.26 -9.37 -38.87
CA PHE A 175 2.98 -9.93 -37.72
C PHE A 175 4.49 -9.89 -37.97
N LEU A 176 5.24 -9.33 -37.02
CA LEU A 176 6.71 -9.27 -37.06
C LEU A 176 7.33 -10.39 -36.23
N ARG A 177 7.01 -10.42 -34.92
CA ARG A 177 7.57 -11.39 -33.97
C ARG A 177 6.74 -11.48 -32.70
N SER A 178 6.98 -12.55 -31.93
CA SER A 178 6.47 -12.71 -30.56
C SER A 178 7.62 -12.82 -29.58
N VAL A 179 7.59 -12.01 -28.52
CA VAL A 179 8.57 -12.05 -27.42
C VAL A 179 7.87 -12.62 -26.21
N THR A 180 8.09 -13.91 -25.92
CA THR A 180 7.40 -14.65 -24.84
C THR A 180 8.34 -15.43 -23.93
N GLN A 181 9.63 -15.49 -24.26
CA GLN A 181 10.63 -16.22 -23.49
C GLN A 181 11.41 -15.26 -22.60
N SER A 182 11.39 -15.53 -21.30
CA SER A 182 12.16 -14.79 -20.31
C SER A 182 13.20 -15.73 -19.68
N PRO A 183 14.48 -15.31 -19.53
CA PRO A 183 15.47 -16.07 -18.78
C PRO A 183 14.99 -16.38 -17.35
N PRO A 184 15.47 -17.46 -16.70
CA PRO A 184 14.99 -17.87 -15.38
C PRO A 184 15.05 -16.75 -14.32
N ALA A 185 16.12 -15.95 -14.30
CA ALA A 185 16.24 -14.82 -13.37
C ALA A 185 15.16 -13.74 -13.58
N VAL A 186 14.78 -13.49 -14.84
CA VAL A 186 13.70 -12.55 -15.19
C VAL A 186 12.36 -13.13 -14.79
N ALA A 187 12.11 -14.42 -15.05
CA ALA A 187 10.89 -15.10 -14.67
C ALA A 187 10.64 -15.09 -13.15
N THR A 188 11.68 -15.29 -12.34
CA THR A 188 11.59 -15.16 -10.87
C THR A 188 11.15 -13.75 -10.46
N MET A 189 11.73 -12.71 -11.07
CA MET A 189 11.35 -11.32 -10.76
C MET A 189 9.94 -10.98 -11.26
N GLN A 190 9.49 -11.57 -12.38
CA GLN A 190 8.12 -11.45 -12.86
C GLN A 190 7.12 -12.06 -11.88
N LEU A 191 7.44 -13.21 -11.28
CA LEU A 191 6.63 -13.83 -10.23
C LEU A 191 6.59 -12.95 -8.97
N VAL A 192 7.76 -12.51 -8.48
CA VAL A 192 7.87 -11.62 -7.32
C VAL A 192 7.01 -10.37 -7.51
N ARG A 193 7.08 -9.74 -8.69
CA ARG A 193 6.24 -8.59 -9.03
C ARG A 193 4.77 -8.98 -9.10
N GLY A 194 4.41 -10.02 -9.84
CA GLY A 194 3.01 -10.39 -10.03
C GLY A 194 2.32 -10.75 -8.73
N LEU A 195 2.99 -11.46 -7.83
CA LEU A 195 2.47 -11.75 -6.49
C LEU A 195 2.37 -10.48 -5.60
N HIS A 196 3.32 -9.54 -5.68
CA HIS A 196 3.27 -8.29 -4.92
C HIS A 196 2.13 -7.35 -5.40
N TYR A 197 1.96 -7.22 -6.71
CA TYR A 197 0.93 -6.36 -7.31
C TYR A 197 -0.46 -7.01 -7.30
N ALA A 198 -0.52 -8.35 -7.26
CA ALA A 198 -1.74 -9.14 -7.25
C ALA A 198 -2.76 -8.78 -8.34
N ARG A 199 -2.32 -8.33 -9.53
CA ARG A 199 -3.21 -7.90 -10.63
C ARG A 199 -4.10 -9.04 -11.14
N TYR A 200 -3.58 -10.26 -11.12
CA TYR A 200 -4.26 -11.50 -11.50
C TYR A 200 -5.31 -11.97 -10.48
N ALA A 201 -5.35 -11.38 -9.28
CA ALA A 201 -6.17 -11.90 -8.21
C ALA A 201 -7.67 -11.75 -8.54
N PRO A 202 -8.45 -12.84 -8.55
CA PRO A 202 -9.91 -12.75 -8.60
C PRO A 202 -10.46 -12.12 -7.31
N LEU A 203 -11.73 -11.73 -7.31
CA LEU A 203 -12.34 -10.99 -6.21
C LEU A 203 -12.12 -11.60 -4.81
N PRO A 204 -12.26 -12.93 -4.57
CA PRO A 204 -12.00 -13.52 -3.26
C PRO A 204 -10.54 -13.35 -2.81
N LEU A 205 -9.59 -13.49 -3.73
CA LEU A 205 -8.17 -13.34 -3.43
C LEU A 205 -7.81 -11.88 -3.14
N ARG A 206 -8.46 -10.92 -3.80
CA ARG A 206 -8.32 -9.48 -3.47
C ARG A 206 -8.78 -9.18 -2.05
N TRP A 207 -9.89 -9.76 -1.62
CA TRP A 207 -10.35 -9.65 -0.23
C TRP A 207 -9.40 -10.33 0.75
N LEU A 208 -8.83 -11.49 0.42
CA LEU A 208 -7.82 -12.13 1.25
C LEU A 208 -6.58 -11.23 1.44
N TYR A 209 -6.06 -10.64 0.35
CA TYR A 209 -4.94 -9.69 0.41
C TYR A 209 -5.30 -8.45 1.25
N PHE A 210 -6.49 -7.89 1.05
CA PHE A 210 -6.96 -6.72 1.79
C PHE A 210 -7.09 -7.01 3.29
N LEU A 211 -7.76 -8.11 3.67
CA LEU A 211 -7.95 -8.49 5.07
C LEU A 211 -6.61 -8.86 5.74
N SER A 212 -5.70 -9.50 5.02
CA SER A 212 -4.35 -9.80 5.52
C SER A 212 -3.55 -8.51 5.77
N GLY A 213 -3.65 -7.53 4.89
CA GLY A 213 -3.06 -6.20 5.08
C GLY A 213 -3.67 -5.44 6.26
N LEU A 214 -4.99 -5.52 6.43
CA LEU A 214 -5.68 -4.90 7.57
C LEU A 214 -5.27 -5.55 8.89
N ALA A 215 -5.18 -6.88 8.93
CA ALA A 215 -4.75 -7.63 10.10
C ALA A 215 -3.28 -7.34 10.46
N ALA A 216 -2.38 -7.29 9.46
CA ALA A 216 -0.99 -6.90 9.65
C ALA A 216 -0.87 -5.48 10.25
N THR A 217 -1.68 -4.54 9.77
CA THR A 217 -1.73 -3.17 10.29
C THR A 217 -2.23 -3.15 11.73
N ALA A 218 -3.30 -3.88 12.05
CA ALA A 218 -3.84 -3.99 13.40
C ALA A 218 -2.84 -4.65 14.36
N LEU A 219 -2.09 -5.66 13.91
CA LEU A 219 -1.03 -6.30 14.68
C LEU A 219 0.09 -5.29 15.00
N ALA A 220 0.61 -4.57 14.01
CA ALA A 220 1.63 -3.55 14.22
C ALA A 220 1.15 -2.45 15.19
N ALA A 221 -0.06 -1.92 14.98
CA ALA A 221 -0.65 -0.89 15.82
C ALA A 221 -0.85 -1.36 17.27
N SER A 222 -1.42 -2.55 17.47
CA SER A 222 -1.63 -3.10 18.82
C SER A 222 -0.31 -3.39 19.54
N GLY A 223 0.72 -3.87 18.83
CA GLY A 223 2.06 -4.07 19.38
C GLY A 223 2.69 -2.77 19.89
N LEU A 224 2.59 -1.69 19.12
CA LEU A 224 3.06 -0.36 19.54
C LEU A 224 2.30 0.15 20.78
N VAL A 225 0.98 -0.01 20.81
CA VAL A 225 0.16 0.43 21.97
C VAL A 225 0.51 -0.36 23.23
N VAL A 226 0.63 -1.69 23.14
CA VAL A 226 1.03 -2.54 24.28
C VAL A 226 2.43 -2.18 24.77
N PHE A 227 3.37 -1.92 23.86
CA PHE A 227 4.71 -1.45 24.19
C PHE A 227 4.66 -0.13 24.99
N LEU A 228 3.88 0.85 24.53
CA LEU A 228 3.73 2.13 25.22
C LEU A 228 3.08 1.95 26.61
N MET A 229 2.05 1.12 26.73
CA MET A 229 1.39 0.84 28.00
C MET A 229 2.37 0.24 29.03
N LYS A 230 3.18 -0.74 28.61
CA LYS A 230 4.18 -1.37 29.47
C LYS A 230 5.29 -0.41 29.87
N ARG A 231 5.79 0.38 28.91
CA ARG A 231 6.97 1.25 29.12
C ARG A 231 6.65 2.58 29.79
N ARG A 232 5.38 3.02 29.82
CA ARG A 232 4.97 4.25 30.49
C ARG A 232 5.35 4.28 31.98
N ARG A 233 5.23 3.16 32.68
CA ARG A 233 5.54 3.08 34.12
C ARG A 233 7.02 3.31 34.42
N SER A 234 7.92 2.85 33.56
CA SER A 234 9.37 2.94 33.77
C SER A 234 9.99 4.18 33.12
N SER A 235 9.42 4.65 32.01
CA SER A 235 10.08 5.62 31.13
C SER A 235 9.15 6.73 30.65
N GLY A 236 7.95 6.88 31.22
CA GLY A 236 6.94 7.86 30.80
C GLY A 236 7.42 9.32 30.83
N GLU A 237 8.38 9.61 31.70
CA GLU A 237 8.99 10.93 31.83
C GLU A 237 10.11 11.19 30.81
N GLN A 238 10.62 10.15 30.15
CA GLN A 238 11.73 10.28 29.20
C GLN A 238 11.26 10.88 27.88
N PHE A 239 12.08 11.79 27.33
CA PHE A 239 11.83 12.41 26.03
C PHE A 239 11.56 11.39 24.92
N PHE A 240 12.41 10.36 24.81
CA PHE A 240 12.27 9.33 23.77
C PHE A 240 10.97 8.54 23.86
N PHE A 241 10.46 8.29 25.08
CA PHE A 241 9.16 7.65 25.26
C PHE A 241 8.03 8.55 24.75
N ARG A 242 8.07 9.85 25.09
CA ARG A 242 7.05 10.82 24.64
C ARG A 242 7.08 11.05 23.13
N MET A 243 8.27 11.04 22.54
CA MET A 243 8.44 11.06 21.09
C MET A 243 7.85 9.80 20.44
N ALA A 244 8.14 8.62 20.99
CA ALA A 244 7.56 7.36 20.51
C ALA A 244 6.03 7.34 20.66
N GLU A 245 5.49 7.89 21.75
CA GLU A 245 4.05 8.05 21.95
C GLU A 245 3.43 8.95 20.87
N ALA A 246 4.05 10.11 20.60
CA ALA A 246 3.57 11.03 19.58
C ALA A 246 3.58 10.41 18.18
N LEU A 247 4.68 9.74 17.80
CA LEU A 247 4.80 9.05 16.52
C LEU A 247 3.77 7.92 16.40
N THR A 248 3.56 7.15 17.46
CA THR A 248 2.55 6.09 17.47
C THR A 248 1.14 6.66 17.30
N MET A 249 0.80 7.73 18.02
CA MET A 249 -0.50 8.40 17.88
C MET A 249 -0.72 8.93 16.45
N THR A 250 0.30 9.55 15.89
CA THR A 250 0.30 10.09 14.51
C THR A 250 0.08 9.01 13.47
N THR A 251 0.70 7.85 13.62
CA THR A 251 0.58 6.75 12.65
C THR A 251 -0.71 5.96 12.84
N VAL A 252 -1.11 5.65 14.08
CA VAL A 252 -2.26 4.78 14.37
C VAL A 252 -3.59 5.52 14.22
N VAL A 253 -3.66 6.80 14.59
CA VAL A 253 -4.90 7.60 14.56
C VAL A 253 -4.82 8.73 13.53
N GLY A 254 -3.69 9.44 13.49
CA GLY A 254 -3.49 10.56 12.57
C GLY A 254 -3.55 10.16 11.09
N PHE A 255 -2.92 9.05 10.70
CA PHE A 255 -2.90 8.61 9.30
C PHE A 255 -4.29 8.19 8.77
N PRO A 256 -5.11 7.38 9.48
CA PRO A 256 -6.51 7.17 9.10
C PRO A 256 -7.32 8.46 9.07
N THR A 257 -7.09 9.38 9.99
CA THR A 257 -7.76 10.70 10.01
C THR A 257 -7.44 11.50 8.75
N ALA A 258 -6.17 11.54 8.33
CA ALA A 258 -5.76 12.17 7.08
C ALA A 258 -6.34 11.50 5.85
N THR A 259 -6.43 10.16 5.85
CA THR A 259 -7.08 9.39 4.78
C THR A 259 -8.55 9.79 4.64
N LEU A 260 -9.29 9.89 5.75
CA LEU A 260 -10.66 10.40 5.73
C LEU A 260 -10.71 11.86 5.29
N GLY A 261 -9.71 12.68 5.64
CA GLY A 261 -9.55 14.05 5.17
C GLY A 261 -9.58 14.15 3.64
N VAL A 262 -9.00 13.19 2.91
CA VAL A 262 -9.09 13.12 1.44
C VAL A 262 -10.52 12.86 0.98
N PHE A 263 -11.26 11.97 1.64
CA PHE A 263 -12.66 11.70 1.27
C PHE A 263 -13.57 12.90 1.54
N TRP A 264 -13.35 13.61 2.65
CA TRP A 264 -14.01 14.88 2.94
C TRP A 264 -13.66 15.95 1.90
N ALA A 265 -12.38 16.12 1.58
CA ALA A 265 -11.92 17.05 0.54
C ALA A 265 -12.57 16.72 -0.81
N ASN A 266 -12.68 15.45 -1.16
CA ASN A 266 -13.29 15.01 -2.40
C ASN A 266 -14.79 15.38 -2.51
N ARG A 267 -15.50 15.53 -1.38
CA ARG A 267 -16.91 15.96 -1.38
C ARG A 267 -17.06 17.49 -1.29
N CYS A 268 -16.14 18.16 -0.61
CA CYS A 268 -16.22 19.61 -0.38
C CYS A 268 -15.56 20.45 -1.48
N LEU A 269 -14.55 19.92 -2.18
CA LEU A 269 -13.84 20.68 -3.23
C LEU A 269 -14.71 20.81 -4.49
N PRO A 270 -14.73 21.99 -5.14
CA PRO A 270 -15.42 22.18 -6.42
C PRO A 270 -14.88 21.23 -7.50
N THR A 271 -15.76 20.71 -8.36
CA THR A 271 -15.37 19.83 -9.49
C THR A 271 -14.58 20.57 -10.56
N ALA A 272 -14.83 21.87 -10.74
CA ALA A 272 -14.14 22.73 -11.70
C ALA A 272 -12.77 23.25 -11.22
N LEU A 273 -12.32 22.87 -10.02
CA LEU A 273 -11.05 23.37 -9.46
C LEU A 273 -9.85 22.81 -10.24
N SER A 274 -9.09 23.71 -10.87
CA SER A 274 -7.82 23.36 -11.52
C SER A 274 -6.83 22.78 -10.50
N GLY A 275 -6.21 21.65 -10.79
CA GLY A 275 -5.24 21.03 -9.88
C GLY A 275 -5.86 20.38 -8.64
N ARG A 276 -7.18 20.13 -8.64
CA ARG A 276 -7.92 19.49 -7.53
C ARG A 276 -7.23 18.24 -6.96
N ALA A 277 -6.74 17.35 -7.81
CA ALA A 277 -6.07 16.12 -7.35
C ALA A 277 -4.81 16.41 -6.52
N MET A 278 -4.08 17.49 -6.82
CA MET A 278 -2.93 17.91 -6.02
C MET A 278 -3.39 18.49 -4.68
N MET A 279 -4.45 19.31 -4.70
CA MET A 279 -5.04 19.87 -3.49
C MET A 279 -5.54 18.77 -2.53
N GLU A 280 -6.18 17.71 -3.04
CA GLU A 280 -6.60 16.54 -2.25
C GLU A 280 -5.40 15.87 -1.55
N ILE A 281 -4.26 15.76 -2.24
CA ILE A 281 -3.03 15.20 -1.66
C ILE A 281 -2.41 16.17 -0.66
N ASP A 282 -2.38 17.46 -0.94
CA ASP A 282 -1.82 18.45 -0.03
C ASP A 282 -2.65 18.52 1.27
N LEU A 283 -3.98 18.42 1.17
CA LEU A 283 -4.88 18.29 2.31
C LEU A 283 -4.59 17.04 3.15
N PHE A 284 -4.28 15.90 2.52
CA PHE A 284 -3.83 14.72 3.26
C PHE A 284 -2.60 15.03 4.12
N PHE A 285 -1.55 15.62 3.53
CA PHE A 285 -0.32 15.94 4.26
C PHE A 285 -0.51 17.03 5.31
N ILE A 286 -1.38 18.02 5.05
CA ILE A 286 -1.73 19.06 6.02
C ILE A 286 -2.43 18.43 7.23
N VAL A 287 -3.48 17.62 7.02
CA VAL A 287 -4.21 16.97 8.12
C VAL A 287 -3.29 16.03 8.89
N TRP A 288 -2.46 15.25 8.19
CA TRP A 288 -1.51 14.35 8.82
C TRP A 288 -0.44 15.11 9.64
N GLY A 289 0.10 16.20 9.09
CA GLY A 289 1.04 17.09 9.76
C GLY A 289 0.45 17.79 10.99
N LEU A 290 -0.82 18.22 10.91
CA LEU A 290 -1.54 18.78 12.06
C LEU A 290 -1.74 17.74 13.16
N CYS A 291 -2.08 16.49 12.79
CA CYS A 291 -2.14 15.39 13.74
C CYS A 291 -0.77 15.10 14.37
N ALA A 292 0.32 15.17 13.59
CA ALA A 292 1.68 14.98 14.10
C ALA A 292 2.08 16.09 15.09
N ALA A 293 1.88 17.35 14.73
CA ALA A 293 2.17 18.50 15.58
C ALA A 293 1.36 18.46 16.88
N HIS A 294 0.07 18.13 16.78
CA HIS A 294 -0.82 17.96 17.93
C HIS A 294 -0.36 16.81 18.85
N ALA A 295 -0.01 15.65 18.29
CA ALA A 295 0.48 14.51 19.05
C ALA A 295 1.80 14.85 19.78
N LEU A 296 2.74 15.50 19.09
CA LEU A 296 4.00 15.96 19.68
C LEU A 296 3.76 16.95 20.82
N LEU A 297 2.92 17.96 20.59
CA LEU A 297 2.61 18.97 21.61
C LEU A 297 2.05 18.32 22.88
N LEU A 298 1.04 17.46 22.76
CA LEU A 298 0.40 16.86 23.92
C LEU A 298 1.25 15.79 24.59
N SER A 299 1.99 14.97 23.84
CA SER A 299 2.90 13.99 24.45
C SER A 299 4.07 14.66 25.16
N LEU A 300 4.68 15.71 24.59
CA LEU A 300 5.82 16.41 25.21
C LEU A 300 5.39 17.23 26.43
N THR A 301 4.18 17.80 26.43
CA THR A 301 3.61 18.54 27.57
C THR A 301 2.96 17.65 28.63
N ARG A 302 3.15 16.32 28.57
CA ARG A 302 2.62 15.32 29.53
C ARG A 302 1.10 15.11 29.49
N HIS A 303 0.44 15.58 28.44
CA HIS A 303 -0.99 15.42 28.19
C HIS A 303 -1.30 14.36 27.12
N GLY A 304 -0.42 13.38 26.91
CA GLY A 304 -0.55 12.36 25.85
C GLY A 304 -1.90 11.62 25.86
N ALA A 305 -2.42 11.28 27.05
CA ALA A 305 -3.75 10.67 27.19
C ALA A 305 -4.89 11.58 26.71
N SER A 306 -4.74 12.90 26.83
CA SER A 306 -5.68 13.85 26.22
C SER A 306 -5.56 13.83 24.70
N GLY A 307 -4.34 13.76 24.17
CA GLY A 307 -4.10 13.69 22.73
C GLY A 307 -4.74 12.49 22.08
N TRP A 308 -4.61 11.30 22.69
CA TRP A 308 -5.31 10.09 22.24
C TRP A 308 -6.83 10.30 22.17
N ARG A 309 -7.44 10.86 23.22
CA ARG A 309 -8.89 11.09 23.26
C ARG A 309 -9.35 12.10 22.20
N GLN A 310 -8.59 13.17 22.02
CA GLN A 310 -8.93 14.23 21.07
C GLN A 310 -8.81 13.72 19.62
N GLN A 311 -7.72 13.05 19.25
CA GLN A 311 -7.56 12.50 17.91
C GLN A 311 -8.56 11.37 17.61
N LEU A 312 -8.85 10.50 18.59
CA LEU A 312 -9.91 9.49 18.42
C LEU A 312 -11.29 10.14 18.23
N GLY A 313 -11.56 11.26 18.89
CA GLY A 313 -12.78 12.04 18.69
C GLY A 313 -12.87 12.62 17.27
N VAL A 314 -11.77 13.18 16.75
CA VAL A 314 -11.70 13.68 15.38
C VAL A 314 -11.89 12.55 14.37
N LEU A 315 -11.19 11.42 14.56
CA LEU A 315 -11.33 10.23 13.70
C LEU A 315 -12.76 9.68 13.72
N ALA A 316 -13.38 9.59 14.90
CA ALA A 316 -14.76 9.16 15.05
C ALA A 316 -15.73 10.11 14.34
N GLY A 317 -15.59 11.42 14.55
CA GLY A 317 -16.44 12.43 13.90
C GLY A 317 -16.28 12.43 12.38
N ALA A 318 -15.04 12.38 11.88
CA ALA A 318 -14.76 12.33 10.44
C ALA A 318 -15.29 11.04 9.80
N GLY A 319 -15.13 9.89 10.45
CA GLY A 319 -15.58 8.59 9.94
C GLY A 319 -17.10 8.44 9.96
N CYS A 320 -17.74 8.78 11.09
CA CYS A 320 -19.19 8.71 11.23
C CYS A 320 -19.92 9.81 10.43
N GLY A 321 -19.28 10.96 10.23
CA GLY A 321 -19.84 12.08 9.48
C GLY A 321 -19.72 11.93 7.96
N LEU A 322 -18.85 11.05 7.45
CA LEU A 322 -18.65 10.91 6.00
C LEU A 322 -19.92 10.45 5.26
N PRO A 323 -20.68 9.42 5.73
CA PRO A 323 -21.94 9.05 5.08
C PRO A 323 -22.98 10.18 5.11
N VAL A 324 -23.00 10.99 6.18
CA VAL A 324 -23.91 12.15 6.30
C VAL A 324 -23.54 13.23 5.29
N LEU A 325 -22.24 13.53 5.16
CA LEU A 325 -21.73 14.44 4.16
C LEU A 325 -22.06 13.95 2.75
N ASP A 326 -21.96 12.65 2.53
CA ASP A 326 -22.27 12.05 1.23
C ASP A 326 -23.74 12.19 0.86
N LEU A 327 -24.65 11.95 1.81
CA LEU A 327 -26.09 12.19 1.64
C LEU A 327 -26.41 13.67 1.39
N ALA A 328 -25.70 14.59 2.04
CA ALA A 328 -25.91 16.03 1.88
C ALA A 328 -25.34 16.61 0.58
N SER A 329 -24.28 16.00 0.03
CA SER A 329 -23.56 16.53 -1.13
C SER A 329 -24.00 15.91 -2.48
N ARG A 330 -24.73 14.79 -2.48
CA ARG A 330 -25.10 14.09 -3.72
C ARG A 330 -26.50 14.44 -4.23
N SER A 331 -26.55 15.08 -5.39
CA SER A 331 -27.78 15.34 -6.17
C SER A 331 -28.22 14.19 -7.10
N HIS A 332 -27.39 13.14 -7.27
CA HIS A 332 -27.68 12.01 -8.16
C HIS A 332 -27.56 10.68 -7.42
N ALA A 333 -28.69 10.25 -6.87
CA ALA A 333 -28.86 8.95 -6.24
C ALA A 333 -28.53 7.81 -7.23
N TRP A 334 -27.56 6.97 -6.86
CA TRP A 334 -27.59 5.52 -7.05
C TRP A 334 -27.65 5.00 -8.50
N GLY A 335 -27.25 5.79 -9.51
CA GLY A 335 -27.22 5.32 -10.90
C GLY A 335 -26.05 4.38 -11.20
N GLN A 336 -24.82 4.90 -11.22
CA GLN A 336 -23.61 4.14 -11.60
C GLN A 336 -22.55 4.21 -10.49
N GLY A 337 -21.99 3.05 -10.12
CA GLY A 337 -20.90 2.95 -9.14
C GLY A 337 -21.32 3.01 -7.67
N ALA A 338 -22.63 2.95 -7.37
CA ALA A 338 -23.17 3.00 -6.00
C ALA A 338 -22.46 2.03 -5.03
N ASN A 339 -22.13 0.82 -5.50
CA ASN A 339 -21.46 -0.20 -4.69
C ASN A 339 -20.09 0.23 -4.17
N VAL A 340 -19.30 0.96 -4.98
CA VAL A 340 -17.97 1.42 -4.57
C VAL A 340 -18.08 2.49 -3.49
N PHE A 341 -19.02 3.42 -3.67
CA PHE A 341 -19.27 4.46 -2.67
C PHE A 341 -19.82 3.88 -1.37
N MET A 342 -20.81 2.99 -1.44
CA MET A 342 -21.33 2.30 -0.26
C MET A 342 -20.23 1.53 0.47
N ALA A 343 -19.33 0.86 -0.24
CA ALA A 343 -18.20 0.17 0.39
C ALA A 343 -17.25 1.14 1.10
N VAL A 344 -16.89 2.26 0.47
CA VAL A 344 -16.02 3.29 1.07
C VAL A 344 -16.69 3.93 2.28
N ASP A 345 -17.95 4.34 2.17
CA ASP A 345 -18.70 4.98 3.25
C ASP A 345 -18.90 4.01 4.42
N THR A 346 -19.16 2.72 4.14
CA THR A 346 -19.23 1.66 5.17
C THR A 346 -17.90 1.49 5.89
N LEU A 347 -16.78 1.42 5.16
CA LEU A 347 -15.46 1.29 5.77
C LEU A 347 -15.07 2.52 6.60
N ALA A 348 -15.38 3.72 6.12
CA ALA A 348 -15.17 4.96 6.86
C ALA A 348 -16.02 5.01 8.13
N PHE A 349 -17.30 4.64 8.03
CA PHE A 349 -18.22 4.58 9.16
C PHE A 349 -17.77 3.56 10.21
N LEU A 350 -17.38 2.35 9.78
CA LEU A 350 -16.83 1.32 10.67
C LEU A 350 -15.54 1.79 11.36
N THR A 351 -14.66 2.47 10.64
CA THR A 351 -13.45 3.07 11.22
C THR A 351 -13.81 4.11 12.28
N GLY A 352 -14.80 4.97 12.01
CA GLY A 352 -15.31 5.96 12.96
C GLY A 352 -15.94 5.31 14.20
N LEU A 353 -16.74 4.25 14.02
CA LEU A 353 -17.33 3.47 15.11
C LEU A 353 -16.27 2.81 16.00
N ILE A 354 -15.23 2.22 15.40
CA ILE A 354 -14.10 1.63 16.14
C ILE A 354 -13.39 2.71 16.97
N ALA A 355 -13.12 3.88 16.38
CA ALA A 355 -12.52 5.01 17.07
C ALA A 355 -13.41 5.54 18.21
N LEU A 356 -14.73 5.62 18.00
CA LEU A 356 -15.70 6.01 19.02
C LEU A 356 -15.72 5.01 20.18
N CYS A 357 -15.77 3.71 19.88
CA CYS A 357 -15.71 2.65 20.89
C CYS A 357 -14.42 2.74 21.72
N ALA A 358 -13.29 2.99 21.07
CA ALA A 358 -12.00 3.17 21.75
C ALA A 358 -12.01 4.43 22.65
N LEU A 359 -12.54 5.55 22.15
CA LEU A 359 -12.69 6.78 22.92
C LEU A 359 -13.56 6.60 24.18
N LEU A 360 -14.71 5.92 24.03
CA LEU A 360 -15.60 5.64 25.15
C LEU A 360 -14.95 4.74 26.21
N LYS A 361 -14.17 3.75 25.78
CA LYS A 361 -13.39 2.90 26.69
C LYS A 361 -12.31 3.68 27.43
N LEU A 362 -11.63 4.62 26.77
CA LEU A 362 -10.60 5.47 27.40
C LEU A 362 -11.16 6.51 28.38
N ARG A 363 -12.45 6.87 28.26
CA ARG A 363 -13.11 7.81 29.18
C ARG A 363 -13.64 7.15 30.45
N LYS A 364 -13.84 5.83 30.46
CA LYS A 364 -14.28 5.13 31.66
C LYS A 364 -13.15 5.18 32.70
N PRO A 365 -13.41 5.58 33.96
CA PRO A 365 -12.43 5.44 35.02
C PRO A 365 -12.05 3.95 35.14
N ALA A 366 -10.77 3.68 35.39
CA ALA A 366 -10.32 2.31 35.67
C ALA A 366 -11.06 1.83 36.91
N ALA A 367 -12.00 0.90 36.71
CA ALA A 367 -12.79 0.29 37.78
C ALA A 367 -11.94 -0.62 38.67
#